data_AF-A0A4Q3IQ86-F1
#
_entry.id   AF-A0A4Q3IQ86-F1
#
_cell.length_a   1.000
_cell.length_b   1.000
_cell.length_c   1.000
_cell.angle_alpha   90.00
_cell.angle_beta   90.00
_cell.angle_gamma   90.00
#
_symmetry.space_group_name_H-M   'P 1'
#
loop_
_entity.id
_entity.type
_entity.pdbx_description
1 polymer ?
#
loop_
_entity_poly.entity_id
_entity_poly.type
_entity_poly.pdbx_seq_one_letter_code
_entity_poly.pdbx_strand_id
1 'polypeptide(L)'
;MTVKRLIIDPADFDLSRAEPELMAMNADIIALQRSRPSPWSAPITAVRQARAEGRGVFPAAPIDPDATTTEIRGRSGHPIAVRILRPAGQAARGTFLHFHGGGWVWGTAAENDPFLRRIADQTGLAVASVDYRLAPEFPFPNGPEDCEDAALALIAGDIADAHGPLPTGYLATGGESAGAHLAVLTLIRLRDGHGVTPFAAANLNAGCYDLSLSPSVRRFGSERLVLNT
;
A
#
# COMPACT_ATOMS: atom_id res chain seq x y z
N MET A 1 2.81 1.48 -30.74
CA MET A 1 2.26 2.44 -29.76
C MET A 1 3.20 3.63 -29.68
N THR A 2 2.70 4.85 -29.89
CA THR A 2 3.48 6.07 -29.73
C THR A 2 3.68 6.29 -28.23
N VAL A 3 4.90 6.10 -27.73
CA VAL A 3 5.22 6.43 -26.33
C VAL A 3 5.04 7.93 -26.17
N LYS A 4 3.98 8.36 -25.47
CA LYS A 4 3.83 9.77 -25.09
C LYS A 4 5.04 10.12 -24.23
N ARG A 5 5.87 11.04 -24.73
CA ARG A 5 6.99 11.57 -23.94
C ARG A 5 6.40 12.25 -22.71
N LEU A 6 6.94 11.94 -21.52
CA LEU A 6 6.61 12.70 -20.32
C LEU A 6 7.06 14.15 -20.56
N ILE A 7 6.10 15.07 -20.54
CA ILE A 7 6.37 16.52 -20.56
C ILE A 7 6.21 16.96 -19.11
N ILE A 8 7.29 17.49 -18.53
CA ILE A 8 7.28 18.07 -17.20
C ILE A 8 7.13 19.57 -17.39
N ASP A 9 5.99 20.13 -17.00
CA ASP A 9 5.79 21.57 -16.95
C ASP A 9 6.36 22.11 -15.64
N PRO A 10 7.40 22.96 -15.65
CA PRO A 10 7.93 23.56 -14.42
C PRO A 10 6.87 24.31 -13.61
N ALA A 11 5.83 24.82 -14.27
CA ALA A 11 4.77 25.55 -13.61
C ALA A 11 3.88 24.65 -12.73
N ASP A 12 3.93 23.31 -12.87
CA ASP A 12 3.26 22.37 -11.96
C ASP A 12 3.94 22.32 -10.57
N PHE A 13 5.15 22.88 -10.44
CA PHE A 13 5.90 22.98 -9.19
C PHE A 13 5.84 24.38 -8.56
N ASP A 14 5.09 25.31 -9.17
CA ASP A 14 4.89 26.65 -8.62
C ASP A 14 3.80 26.62 -7.54
N LEU A 15 4.22 26.71 -6.28
CA LEU A 15 3.31 26.71 -5.13
C LEU A 15 2.30 27.86 -5.14
N SER A 16 2.56 28.96 -5.86
CA SER A 16 1.58 30.04 -6.00
C SER A 16 0.35 29.63 -6.84
N ARG A 17 0.46 28.53 -7.59
CA ARG A 17 -0.61 27.93 -8.40
C ARG A 17 -1.29 26.75 -7.69
N ALA A 18 -0.83 26.37 -6.50
CA ALA A 18 -1.44 25.28 -5.74
C ALA A 18 -2.88 25.64 -5.36
N GLU A 19 -3.78 24.64 -5.38
CA GLU A 19 -5.17 24.85 -5.01
C GLU A 19 -5.27 25.33 -3.55
N PRO A 20 -5.98 26.44 -3.27
CA PRO A 20 -6.07 26.98 -1.91
C PRO A 20 -6.61 25.97 -0.88
N GLU A 21 -7.51 25.08 -1.31
CA GLU A 21 -8.06 24.01 -0.48
C GLU A 21 -6.96 23.00 -0.05
N LEU A 22 -6.10 22.57 -0.98
CA LEU A 22 -4.99 21.67 -0.68
C LEU A 22 -3.95 22.34 0.23
N MET A 23 -3.70 23.63 0.04
CA MET A 23 -2.81 24.39 0.92
C MET A 23 -3.36 24.49 2.34
N ALA A 24 -4.67 24.76 2.49
CA ALA A 24 -5.34 24.80 3.78
C ALA A 24 -5.30 23.43 4.48
N MET A 25 -5.62 22.36 3.76
CA MET A 25 -5.54 20.99 4.28
C MET A 25 -4.13 20.62 4.77
N ASN A 26 -3.10 20.99 4.01
CA ASN A 26 -1.70 20.78 4.43
C ASN A 26 -1.36 21.57 5.70
N ALA A 27 -1.84 22.81 5.82
CA ALA A 27 -1.64 23.63 7.01
C ALA A 27 -2.29 23.01 8.25
N ASP A 28 -3.51 22.46 8.11
CA ASP A 28 -4.22 21.77 9.19
C ASP A 28 -3.49 20.50 9.63
N ILE A 29 -3.00 19.70 8.69
CA ILE A 29 -2.19 18.51 8.98
C ILE A 29 -0.92 18.89 9.75
N ILE A 30 -0.22 19.94 9.30
CA ILE A 30 1.00 20.44 9.97
C ILE A 30 0.67 20.92 11.39
N ALA A 31 -0.40 21.70 11.56
CA ALA A 31 -0.81 22.20 12.87
C ALA A 31 -1.15 21.04 13.82
N LEU A 32 -1.90 20.04 13.34
CA LEU A 32 -2.21 18.83 14.09
C LEU A 32 -0.96 18.06 14.50
N GLN A 33 -0.04 17.85 13.56
CA GLN A 33 1.22 17.15 13.81
C GLN A 33 2.09 17.89 14.82
N ARG A 34 2.17 19.23 14.76
CA ARG A 34 2.93 20.04 15.74
C ARG A 34 2.30 20.02 17.14
N SER A 35 0.99 19.84 17.24
CA SER A 35 0.28 19.74 18.53
C SER A 35 0.47 18.39 19.25
N ARG A 36 1.07 17.40 18.58
CA ARG A 36 1.20 16.02 19.09
C ARG A 36 2.67 15.60 19.23
N PRO A 37 2.98 14.72 20.20
CA PRO A 37 4.29 14.08 20.27
C PRO A 37 4.62 13.32 18.99
N SER A 38 5.91 13.08 18.76
CA SER A 38 6.34 12.23 17.65
C SER A 38 5.78 10.81 17.81
N PRO A 39 5.32 10.15 16.72
CA PRO A 39 5.03 8.72 16.79
C PRO A 39 6.27 7.92 17.20
N TRP A 40 7.48 8.45 16.94
CA TRP A 40 8.73 7.81 17.33
C TRP A 40 9.12 8.00 18.80
N SER A 41 8.39 8.83 19.57
CA SER A 41 8.66 9.04 21.00
C SER A 41 7.85 8.13 21.92
N ALA A 42 7.12 7.15 21.37
CA ALA A 42 6.32 6.19 22.12
C ALA A 42 6.59 4.75 21.62
N PRO A 43 6.23 3.71 22.41
CA PRO A 43 6.32 2.34 21.94
C PRO A 43 5.53 2.14 20.64
N ILE A 44 6.14 1.46 19.66
CA ILE A 44 5.55 1.23 18.33
C ILE A 44 4.19 0.54 18.43
N THR A 45 4.05 -0.41 19.34
CA THR A 45 2.77 -1.11 19.61
C THR A 45 1.66 -0.16 20.07
N ALA A 46 1.98 0.79 20.96
CA ALA A 46 1.02 1.79 21.43
C ALA A 46 0.59 2.74 20.30
N VAL A 47 1.51 3.10 19.41
CA VAL A 47 1.20 3.95 18.25
C VAL A 47 0.35 3.21 17.23
N ARG A 48 0.64 1.93 16.95
CA ARG A 48 -0.19 1.08 16.09
C ARG A 48 -1.62 0.97 16.64
N GLN A 49 -1.76 0.70 17.94
CA GLN A 49 -3.07 0.64 18.59
C GLN A 49 -3.82 1.99 18.48
N ALA A 50 -3.14 3.11 18.77
CA ALA A 50 -3.75 4.43 18.66
C ALA A 50 -4.24 4.72 17.23
N ARG A 51 -3.48 4.33 16.20
CA ARG A 51 -3.90 4.48 14.79
C ARG A 51 -5.11 3.60 14.46
N ALA A 52 -5.11 2.33 14.90
CA ALA A 52 -6.24 1.42 14.72
C ALA A 52 -7.53 1.95 15.39
N GLU A 53 -7.40 2.66 16.51
CA GLU A 53 -8.51 3.31 17.22
C GLU A 53 -8.84 4.72 16.68
N GLY A 54 -8.30 5.09 15.51
CA GLY A 54 -8.60 6.34 14.82
C GLY A 54 -7.96 7.60 15.42
N ARG A 55 -6.99 7.43 16.33
CA ARG A 55 -6.21 8.54 16.94
C ARG A 55 -4.92 8.86 16.17
N GLY A 56 -4.84 8.45 14.91
CA GLY A 56 -3.77 8.82 13.98
C GLY A 56 -3.86 10.28 13.50
N VAL A 57 -2.98 10.64 12.58
CA VAL A 57 -3.06 11.93 11.84
C VAL A 57 -4.35 12.00 11.03
N PHE A 58 -4.73 10.86 10.44
CA PHE A 58 -6.01 10.66 9.78
C PHE A 58 -6.93 9.82 10.68
N PRO A 59 -8.25 10.06 10.64
CA PRO A 59 -9.22 9.18 11.30
C PRO A 59 -9.13 7.77 10.72
N ALA A 60 -9.52 6.76 11.50
CA ALA A 60 -9.63 5.40 11.00
C ALA A 60 -10.67 5.34 9.88
N ALA A 61 -10.31 4.69 8.78
CA ALA A 61 -11.27 4.41 7.72
C ALA A 61 -12.32 3.40 8.23
N PRO A 62 -13.60 3.54 7.82
CA PRO A 62 -14.58 2.51 8.12
C PRO A 62 -14.18 1.20 7.44
N ILE A 63 -14.31 0.10 8.20
CA ILE A 63 -14.09 -1.25 7.71
C ILE A 63 -15.24 -1.64 6.77
N ASP A 64 -14.90 -2.21 5.62
CA ASP A 64 -15.87 -2.74 4.68
C ASP A 64 -16.48 -4.04 5.24
N PRO A 65 -17.81 -4.10 5.42
CA PRO A 65 -18.48 -5.25 6.03
C PRO A 65 -18.52 -6.47 5.10
N ASP A 66 -18.37 -6.29 3.79
CA ASP A 66 -18.41 -7.38 2.80
C ASP A 66 -17.00 -7.90 2.48
N ALA A 67 -15.96 -7.24 2.99
CA ALA A 67 -14.59 -7.66 2.81
C ALA A 67 -14.24 -8.83 3.74
N THR A 68 -13.66 -9.88 3.16
CA THR A 68 -13.27 -11.09 3.87
C THR A 68 -11.77 -11.11 4.12
N THR A 69 -11.31 -12.01 5.00
CA THR A 69 -9.88 -12.27 5.19
C THR A 69 -9.65 -13.77 5.08
N THR A 70 -8.64 -14.15 4.31
CA THR A 70 -8.15 -15.53 4.20
C THR A 70 -6.69 -15.60 4.65
N GLU A 71 -6.18 -16.80 4.89
CA GLU A 71 -4.77 -17.02 5.21
C GLU A 71 -4.11 -17.89 4.15
N ILE A 72 -2.95 -17.43 3.68
CA ILE A 72 -2.01 -18.28 2.94
C ILE A 72 -0.82 -18.64 3.83
N ARG A 73 0.01 -19.57 3.38
CA ARG A 73 1.24 -19.96 4.07
C ARG A 73 2.45 -19.32 3.37
N GLY A 74 3.24 -18.57 4.12
CA GLY A 74 4.54 -18.09 3.66
C GLY A 74 5.58 -19.20 3.58
N ARG A 75 6.75 -18.89 3.02
CA ARG A 75 7.86 -19.83 2.79
C ARG A 75 8.39 -20.53 4.05
N SER A 76 8.21 -19.90 5.21
CA SER A 76 8.59 -20.45 6.52
C SER A 76 7.41 -21.14 7.23
N GLY A 77 6.28 -21.32 6.54
CA GLY A 77 5.05 -21.91 7.07
C GLY A 77 4.19 -20.98 7.95
N HIS A 78 4.63 -19.73 8.17
CA HIS A 78 3.85 -18.76 8.93
C HIS A 78 2.60 -18.32 8.16
N PRO A 79 1.50 -17.96 8.86
CA PRO A 79 0.32 -17.43 8.20
C PRO A 79 0.58 -16.02 7.67
N ILE A 80 0.06 -15.73 6.49
CA ILE A 80 -0.03 -14.37 5.93
C ILE A 80 -1.51 -14.11 5.67
N ALA A 81 -2.08 -13.13 6.36
CA ALA A 81 -3.46 -12.73 6.14
C ALA A 81 -3.58 -11.93 4.85
N VAL A 82 -4.60 -12.24 4.05
CA VAL A 82 -4.93 -11.52 2.82
C VAL A 82 -6.38 -11.07 2.92
N ARG A 83 -6.57 -9.75 2.95
CA ARG A 83 -7.88 -9.12 2.95
C ARG A 83 -8.42 -9.02 1.52
N ILE A 84 -9.63 -9.50 1.29
CA ILE A 84 -10.23 -9.63 -0.02
C ILE A 84 -11.46 -8.73 -0.14
N LEU A 85 -11.48 -7.91 -1.18
CA LEU A 85 -12.65 -7.13 -1.59
C LEU A 85 -13.00 -7.49 -3.03
N ARG A 86 -14.21 -7.99 -3.26
CA ARG A 86 -14.71 -8.31 -4.62
C ARG A 86 -15.62 -7.17 -5.12
N PRO A 87 -15.58 -6.82 -6.42
CA PRO A 87 -16.42 -5.75 -6.95
C PRO A 87 -17.90 -6.05 -6.72
N ALA A 88 -18.67 -5.03 -6.33
CA ALA A 88 -20.10 -5.17 -6.12
C ALA A 88 -20.85 -5.38 -7.44
N GLY A 89 -21.86 -6.26 -7.42
CA GLY A 89 -22.80 -6.44 -8.54
C GLY A 89 -22.25 -7.13 -9.79
N GLN A 90 -21.00 -7.62 -9.79
CA GLN A 90 -20.40 -8.29 -10.93
C GLN A 90 -19.30 -9.29 -10.53
N ALA A 91 -18.98 -10.22 -11.43
CA ALA A 91 -17.81 -11.09 -11.26
C ALA A 91 -16.51 -10.29 -11.46
N ALA A 92 -15.49 -10.59 -10.65
CA ALA A 92 -14.17 -10.00 -10.83
C ALA A 92 -13.52 -10.50 -12.14
N ARG A 93 -12.98 -9.58 -12.93
CA ARG A 93 -12.29 -9.90 -14.20
C ARG A 93 -10.80 -10.20 -14.05
N GLY A 94 -10.29 -10.13 -12.81
CA GLY A 94 -8.88 -10.18 -12.45
C GLY A 94 -8.66 -9.78 -11.01
N THR A 95 -7.40 -9.61 -10.61
CA THR A 95 -7.02 -9.28 -9.22
C THR A 95 -5.99 -8.15 -9.17
N PHE A 96 -6.20 -7.21 -8.26
CA PHE A 96 -5.25 -6.20 -7.83
C PHE A 96 -4.59 -6.63 -6.51
N LEU A 97 -3.31 -7.01 -6.56
CA LEU A 97 -2.51 -7.35 -5.39
C LEU A 97 -1.96 -6.07 -4.74
N HIS A 98 -2.50 -5.74 -3.58
CA HIS A 98 -2.25 -4.49 -2.88
C HIS A 98 -1.32 -4.69 -1.68
N PHE A 99 -0.41 -3.74 -1.48
CA PHE A 99 0.45 -3.63 -0.30
C PHE A 99 0.23 -2.27 0.35
N HIS A 100 -0.16 -2.25 1.62
CA HIS A 100 -0.40 -0.99 2.32
C HIS A 100 0.89 -0.19 2.56
N GLY A 101 0.74 1.11 2.80
CA GLY A 101 1.84 2.00 3.16
C GLY A 101 2.23 1.91 4.64
N GLY A 102 2.99 2.92 5.12
CA GLY A 102 3.33 3.03 6.54
C GLY A 102 4.80 2.79 6.89
N GLY A 103 5.72 3.01 5.95
CA GLY A 103 7.16 2.94 6.23
C GLY A 103 7.61 1.58 6.76
N TRP A 104 6.96 0.49 6.33
CA TRP A 104 7.20 -0.90 6.79
C TRP A 104 6.98 -1.14 8.29
N VAL A 105 6.51 -0.14 9.03
CA VAL A 105 6.33 -0.17 10.49
C VAL A 105 4.86 0.00 10.88
N TRP A 106 4.10 0.71 10.07
CA TRP A 106 2.70 1.07 10.33
C TRP A 106 1.76 0.45 9.30
N GLY A 107 0.45 0.54 9.61
CA GLY A 107 -0.63 0.14 8.72
C GLY A 107 -1.04 -1.32 8.86
N THR A 108 -2.11 -1.67 8.16
CA THR A 108 -2.64 -3.03 8.03
C THR A 108 -3.30 -3.19 6.67
N ALA A 109 -3.58 -4.43 6.27
CA ALA A 109 -4.32 -4.72 5.05
C ALA A 109 -5.73 -4.09 4.98
N ALA A 110 -6.33 -3.72 6.13
CA ALA A 110 -7.67 -3.15 6.26
C ALA A 110 -7.69 -1.62 6.42
N GLU A 111 -6.53 -0.96 6.52
CA GLU A 111 -6.42 0.45 6.92
C GLU A 111 -7.15 1.41 5.96
N ASN A 112 -7.36 1.01 4.69
CA ASN A 112 -7.95 1.87 3.67
C ASN A 112 -9.03 1.17 2.82
N ASP A 113 -9.88 0.39 3.47
CA ASP A 113 -10.99 -0.31 2.83
C ASP A 113 -11.84 0.54 1.86
N PRO A 114 -12.24 1.79 2.18
CA PRO A 114 -13.04 2.59 1.24
C PRO A 114 -12.33 2.88 -0.08
N PHE A 115 -11.01 3.07 -0.03
CA PHE A 115 -10.20 3.24 -1.23
C PHE A 115 -10.08 1.92 -2.00
N LEU A 116 -9.84 0.81 -1.31
CA LEU A 116 -9.73 -0.51 -1.93
C LEU A 116 -11.06 -0.96 -2.56
N ARG A 117 -12.19 -0.70 -1.90
CA ARG A 117 -13.54 -0.89 -2.42
C ARG A 117 -13.75 -0.11 -3.71
N ARG A 118 -13.35 1.18 -3.72
CA ARG A 118 -13.42 2.02 -4.91
C ARG A 118 -12.59 1.45 -6.05
N ILE A 119 -11.37 0.97 -5.78
CA ILE A 119 -10.55 0.28 -6.78
C ILE A 119 -11.30 -0.94 -7.32
N ALA A 120 -11.84 -1.78 -6.43
CA ALA A 120 -12.53 -3.00 -6.84
C ALA A 120 -13.69 -2.69 -7.79
N ASP A 121 -14.59 -1.82 -7.34
CA ASP A 121 -15.82 -1.49 -8.07
C ASP A 121 -15.53 -0.77 -9.40
N GLN A 122 -14.59 0.19 -9.42
CA GLN A 122 -14.31 0.98 -10.62
C GLN A 122 -13.49 0.23 -11.68
N THR A 123 -12.66 -0.74 -11.26
CA THR A 123 -11.79 -1.49 -12.20
C THR A 123 -12.35 -2.86 -12.59
N GLY A 124 -13.32 -3.36 -11.81
CA GLY A 124 -13.83 -4.73 -11.90
C GLY A 124 -12.82 -5.78 -11.45
N LEU A 125 -11.75 -5.40 -10.76
CA LEU A 125 -10.77 -6.33 -10.19
C LEU A 125 -11.19 -6.68 -8.76
N ALA A 126 -10.95 -7.93 -8.33
CA ALA A 126 -10.89 -8.21 -6.90
C ALA A 126 -9.63 -7.54 -6.32
N VAL A 127 -9.68 -7.05 -5.09
CA VAL A 127 -8.51 -6.56 -4.37
C VAL A 127 -8.06 -7.63 -3.39
N ALA A 128 -6.77 -7.96 -3.40
CA ALA A 128 -6.09 -8.79 -2.42
C ALA A 128 -5.06 -7.93 -1.69
N SER A 129 -5.40 -7.44 -0.51
CA SER A 129 -4.55 -6.59 0.33
C SER A 129 -3.77 -7.46 1.32
N VAL A 130 -2.44 -7.44 1.25
CA VAL A 130 -1.58 -8.33 2.02
C VAL A 130 -1.18 -7.71 3.35
N ASP A 131 -1.41 -8.43 4.45
CA ASP A 131 -1.03 -8.04 5.80
C ASP A 131 0.39 -8.56 6.10
N TYR A 132 1.38 -7.94 5.46
CA TYR A 132 2.77 -8.38 5.54
C TYR A 132 3.39 -8.07 6.91
N ARG A 133 4.37 -8.87 7.33
CA ARG A 133 5.07 -8.67 8.61
C ARG A 133 5.79 -7.32 8.65
N LEU A 134 5.63 -6.61 9.77
CA LEU A 134 6.15 -5.26 9.97
C LEU A 134 7.44 -5.23 10.78
N ALA A 135 8.30 -4.28 10.45
CA ALA A 135 9.44 -3.89 11.28
C ALA A 135 8.95 -3.09 12.51
N PRO A 136 9.71 -3.09 13.62
CA PRO A 136 11.01 -3.73 13.83
C PRO A 136 10.92 -5.20 14.27
N GLU A 137 9.74 -5.72 14.58
CA GLU A 137 9.58 -7.11 15.03
C GLU A 137 10.05 -8.11 13.97
N PHE A 138 9.78 -7.79 12.70
CA PHE A 138 10.20 -8.55 11.54
C PHE A 138 10.93 -7.62 10.56
N PRO A 139 12.23 -7.36 10.76
CA PRO A 139 13.00 -6.47 9.88
C PRO A 139 13.12 -7.07 8.46
N PHE A 140 13.69 -6.30 7.53
CA PHE A 140 14.04 -6.81 6.21
C PHE A 140 14.83 -8.13 6.33
N PRO A 141 14.52 -9.18 5.53
CA PRO A 141 13.63 -9.18 4.37
C PRO A 141 12.19 -9.65 4.61
N ASN A 142 11.74 -9.83 5.87
CA ASN A 142 10.49 -10.53 6.19
C ASN A 142 9.24 -9.98 5.48
N GLY A 143 8.98 -8.67 5.55
CA GLY A 143 7.83 -8.06 4.85
C GLY A 143 7.89 -8.26 3.33
N PRO A 144 8.99 -7.93 2.64
CA PRO A 144 9.18 -8.26 1.23
C PRO A 144 8.99 -9.74 0.85
N GLU A 145 9.40 -10.68 1.72
CA GLU A 145 9.17 -12.11 1.50
C GLU A 145 7.69 -12.46 1.56
N ASP A 146 6.93 -11.88 2.48
CA ASP A 146 5.49 -12.11 2.56
C ASP A 146 4.76 -11.59 1.32
N CYS A 147 5.18 -10.43 0.79
CA CYS A 147 4.63 -9.88 -0.45
C CYS A 147 4.92 -10.77 -1.66
N GLU A 148 6.13 -11.33 -1.74
CA GLU A 148 6.52 -12.28 -2.78
C GLU A 148 5.73 -13.58 -2.67
N ASP A 149 5.62 -14.15 -1.46
CA ASP A 149 4.86 -15.38 -1.20
C ASP A 149 3.37 -15.18 -1.54
N ALA A 150 2.79 -14.02 -1.22
CA ALA A 150 1.42 -13.67 -1.60
C ALA A 150 1.23 -13.54 -3.12
N ALA A 151 2.22 -12.99 -3.83
CA ALA A 151 2.16 -12.93 -5.28
C ALA A 151 2.22 -14.32 -5.92
N LEU A 152 3.09 -15.20 -5.43
CA LEU A 152 3.19 -16.59 -5.89
C LEU A 152 1.90 -17.36 -5.61
N ALA A 153 1.34 -17.23 -4.41
CA ALA A 153 0.06 -17.84 -4.05
C ALA A 153 -1.09 -17.33 -4.94
N LEU A 154 -1.12 -16.03 -5.27
CA LEU A 154 -2.10 -15.49 -6.21
C LEU A 154 -1.97 -16.12 -7.61
N ILE A 155 -0.75 -16.23 -8.13
CA ILE A 155 -0.47 -16.81 -9.46
C ILE A 155 -0.87 -18.29 -9.51
N ALA A 156 -0.63 -19.03 -8.42
CA ALA A 156 -0.99 -20.43 -8.28
C ALA A 156 -2.52 -20.66 -8.11
N GLY A 157 -3.28 -19.62 -7.78
CA GLY A 157 -4.71 -19.73 -7.47
C GLY A 157 -5.01 -20.15 -6.04
N ASP A 158 -4.05 -20.00 -5.13
CA ASP A 158 -4.14 -20.44 -3.72
C ASP A 158 -4.83 -19.41 -2.81
N ILE A 159 -5.04 -18.18 -3.29
CA ILE A 159 -5.81 -17.17 -2.56
C ILE A 159 -7.29 -17.33 -2.90
N ALA A 160 -8.08 -17.75 -1.91
CA ALA A 160 -9.52 -17.98 -2.05
C ALA A 160 -10.29 -17.50 -0.80
N ASP A 161 -11.54 -17.10 -1.01
CA ASP A 161 -12.52 -16.82 0.02
C ASP A 161 -13.77 -17.71 -0.15
N ALA A 162 -14.86 -17.41 0.55
CA ALA A 162 -16.12 -18.14 0.44
C ALA A 162 -16.74 -18.14 -0.98
N HIS A 163 -16.29 -17.26 -1.87
CA HIS A 163 -16.72 -17.18 -3.27
C HIS A 163 -15.76 -17.91 -4.23
N GLY A 164 -14.76 -18.61 -3.71
CA GLY A 164 -13.78 -19.38 -4.46
C GLY A 164 -12.45 -18.65 -4.69
N PRO A 165 -11.57 -19.17 -5.56
CA PRO A 165 -10.29 -18.56 -5.86
C PRO A 165 -10.40 -17.16 -6.44
N LEU A 166 -9.37 -16.35 -6.23
CA LEU A 166 -9.24 -15.05 -6.89
C LEU A 166 -8.90 -15.23 -8.38
N PRO A 167 -9.56 -14.51 -9.30
CA PRO A 167 -9.30 -14.65 -10.73
C PRO A 167 -7.89 -14.18 -11.11
N THR A 168 -7.21 -14.97 -11.94
CA THR A 168 -5.84 -14.68 -12.41
C THR A 168 -5.76 -14.16 -13.85
N GLY A 169 -6.91 -13.97 -14.53
CA GLY A 169 -6.97 -13.58 -15.94
C GLY A 169 -6.38 -12.19 -16.26
N TYR A 170 -6.47 -11.24 -15.32
CA TYR A 170 -5.79 -9.96 -15.39
C TYR A 170 -5.22 -9.63 -14.01
N LEU A 171 -3.89 -9.53 -13.91
CA LEU A 171 -3.23 -9.19 -12.64
C LEU A 171 -2.69 -7.77 -12.68
N ALA A 172 -3.00 -6.99 -11.66
CA ALA A 172 -2.37 -5.72 -11.37
C ALA A 172 -1.78 -5.76 -9.95
N THR A 173 -0.78 -4.93 -9.68
CA THR A 173 -0.21 -4.79 -8.33
C THR A 173 -0.02 -3.32 -7.97
N GLY A 174 0.07 -2.99 -6.70
CA GLY A 174 0.31 -1.61 -6.29
C GLY A 174 0.24 -1.38 -4.80
N GLY A 175 0.31 -0.12 -4.44
CA GLY A 175 0.24 0.34 -3.05
C GLY A 175 0.67 1.80 -2.93
N GLU A 176 0.73 2.27 -1.69
CA GLU A 176 1.14 3.63 -1.36
C GLU A 176 2.46 3.64 -0.60
N SER A 177 3.36 4.57 -0.92
CA SER A 177 4.60 4.80 -0.16
C SER A 177 5.44 3.51 -0.03
N ALA A 178 5.63 2.99 1.18
CA ALA A 178 6.29 1.72 1.44
C ALA A 178 5.65 0.53 0.71
N GLY A 179 4.34 0.53 0.52
CA GLY A 179 3.60 -0.47 -0.24
C GLY A 179 3.91 -0.41 -1.73
N ALA A 180 4.04 0.79 -2.29
CA ALA A 180 4.47 0.96 -3.68
C ALA A 180 5.92 0.49 -3.90
N HIS A 181 6.80 0.66 -2.90
CA HIS A 181 8.13 0.06 -2.90
C HIS A 181 8.06 -1.47 -2.89
N LEU A 182 7.23 -2.06 -2.02
CA LEU A 182 7.02 -3.51 -1.96
C LEU A 182 6.43 -4.07 -3.25
N ALA A 183 5.55 -3.33 -3.94
CA ALA A 183 5.02 -3.71 -5.25
C ALA A 183 6.13 -3.84 -6.29
N VAL A 184 7.01 -2.83 -6.41
CA VAL A 184 8.14 -2.88 -7.33
C VAL A 184 9.13 -3.98 -6.96
N LEU A 185 9.44 -4.13 -5.68
CA LEU A 185 10.37 -5.17 -5.21
C LEU A 185 9.82 -6.57 -5.50
N THR A 186 8.52 -6.80 -5.31
CA THR A 186 7.84 -8.05 -5.67
C THR A 186 7.93 -8.33 -7.17
N LEU A 187 7.67 -7.33 -8.02
CA LEU A 187 7.80 -7.48 -9.49
C LEU A 187 9.23 -7.88 -9.89
N ILE A 188 10.25 -7.26 -9.29
CA ILE A 188 11.66 -7.58 -9.54
C ILE A 188 11.97 -9.01 -9.08
N ARG A 189 11.55 -9.40 -7.87
CA ARG A 189 11.77 -10.73 -7.32
C ARG A 189 11.10 -11.83 -8.14
N LEU A 190 9.87 -11.60 -8.62
CA LEU A 190 9.19 -12.53 -9.51
C LEU A 190 9.94 -12.72 -10.83
N ARG A 191 10.41 -11.61 -11.44
CA ARG A 191 11.19 -11.66 -12.68
C ARG A 191 12.52 -12.38 -12.49
N ASP A 192 13.29 -11.99 -11.48
CA ASP A 192 14.68 -12.42 -11.31
C ASP A 192 14.82 -13.76 -10.59
N GLY A 193 13.94 -14.03 -9.61
CA GLY A 193 13.96 -15.25 -8.80
C GLY A 193 13.12 -16.39 -9.35
N HIS A 194 12.04 -16.07 -10.09
CA HIS A 194 11.07 -17.07 -10.56
C HIS A 194 10.87 -17.08 -12.08
N GLY A 195 11.46 -16.12 -12.82
CA GLY A 195 11.36 -16.05 -14.28
C GLY A 195 9.97 -15.69 -14.81
N VAL A 196 9.09 -15.13 -13.97
CA VAL A 196 7.70 -14.81 -14.33
C VAL A 196 7.41 -13.31 -14.30
N THR A 197 6.55 -12.85 -15.20
CA THR A 197 6.11 -11.44 -15.30
C THR A 197 4.58 -11.34 -15.44
N PRO A 198 3.81 -11.79 -14.43
CA PRO A 198 2.38 -12.05 -14.60
C PRO A 198 1.50 -10.80 -14.49
N PHE A 199 2.03 -9.69 -13.97
CA PHE A 199 1.28 -8.46 -13.74
C PHE A 199 1.30 -7.55 -14.98
N ALA A 200 0.11 -7.20 -15.46
CA ALA A 200 -0.11 -6.32 -16.61
C ALA A 200 -0.06 -4.82 -16.26
N ALA A 201 -0.23 -4.46 -14.99
CA ALA A 201 -0.22 -3.07 -14.53
C ALA A 201 0.35 -2.94 -13.11
N ALA A 202 0.98 -1.80 -12.84
CA ALA A 202 1.46 -1.41 -11.53
C ALA A 202 0.93 -0.01 -11.15
N ASN A 203 0.19 0.08 -10.04
CA ASN A 203 -0.27 1.37 -9.47
C ASN A 203 0.68 1.78 -8.34
N LEU A 204 1.54 2.75 -8.62
CA LEU A 204 2.71 3.08 -7.80
C LEU A 204 2.56 4.48 -7.18
N ASN A 205 1.83 4.57 -6.06
CA ASN A 205 1.49 5.85 -5.47
C ASN A 205 2.57 6.34 -4.49
N ALA A 206 3.24 7.46 -4.82
CA ALA A 206 4.23 8.14 -3.98
C ALA A 206 5.29 7.21 -3.35
N GLY A 207 5.79 6.23 -4.11
CA GLY A 207 6.68 5.19 -3.60
C GLY A 207 8.11 5.64 -3.28
N CYS A 208 8.75 4.91 -2.38
CA CYS A 208 10.15 5.11 -1.99
C CYS A 208 11.07 4.13 -2.72
N TYR A 209 11.72 4.57 -3.81
CA TYR A 209 12.54 3.69 -4.68
C TYR A 209 14.04 3.81 -4.48
N ASP A 210 14.48 4.77 -3.67
CA ASP A 210 15.87 4.96 -3.29
C ASP A 210 15.96 5.10 -1.77
N LEU A 211 16.33 4.00 -1.11
CA LEU A 211 16.50 3.94 0.34
C LEU A 211 17.80 4.61 0.81
N SER A 212 18.67 5.05 -0.11
CA SER A 212 19.74 6.00 0.21
C SER A 212 19.21 7.43 0.38
N LEU A 213 17.91 7.65 0.18
CA LEU A 213 17.20 8.92 0.24
C LEU A 213 17.57 9.84 -0.93
N SER A 214 16.59 10.09 -1.81
CA SER A 214 16.74 11.02 -2.92
C SER A 214 17.03 12.45 -2.44
N PRO A 215 17.52 13.36 -3.31
CA PRO A 215 17.77 14.75 -2.94
C PRO A 215 16.55 15.47 -2.35
N SER A 216 15.33 15.19 -2.84
CA SER A 216 14.11 15.81 -2.32
C SER A 216 13.79 15.34 -0.90
N VAL A 217 13.96 14.04 -0.61
CA VAL A 217 13.75 13.48 0.72
C VAL A 217 14.75 14.05 1.72
N ARG A 218 16.05 14.05 1.37
CA ARG A 218 17.11 14.60 2.24
C ARG A 218 16.96 16.10 2.52
N ARG A 219 16.35 16.85 1.60
CA ARG A 219 16.16 18.31 1.70
C ARG A 219 14.79 18.72 2.21
N PHE A 220 13.89 17.79 2.48
CA PHE A 220 12.52 18.09 2.89
C PHE A 220 12.47 18.85 4.23
N GLY A 221 13.39 18.55 5.14
CA GLY A 221 13.45 19.14 6.47
C GLY A 221 12.70 18.32 7.52
N SER A 222 12.48 18.91 8.70
CA SER A 222 11.89 18.21 9.86
C SER A 222 10.38 18.34 9.98
N GLU A 223 9.72 19.11 9.10
CA GLU A 223 8.27 19.29 9.13
C GLU A 223 7.55 17.97 8.83
N ARG A 224 6.47 17.68 9.57
CA ARG A 224 5.71 16.44 9.42
C ARG A 224 4.38 16.72 8.75
N LEU A 225 4.19 16.15 7.55
CA LEU A 225 2.86 16.02 6.94
C LEU A 225 2.24 14.68 7.36
N VAL A 226 2.68 13.57 6.78
CA VAL A 226 2.16 12.23 7.11
C VAL A 226 3.20 11.42 7.88
N LEU A 227 4.33 11.16 7.23
CA LEU A 227 5.54 10.58 7.81
C LEU A 227 6.71 11.44 7.36
N ASN A 228 7.76 11.49 8.18
CA ASN A 228 9.07 12.00 7.79
C ASN A 228 10.11 10.87 7.95
N THR A 229 11.17 10.97 7.16
CA THR A 229 12.39 10.15 7.30
C THR A 229 13.32 10.73 8.34
#